data_AF-A0A920GRR5-F1
#
_entry.id   AF-A0A920GRR5-F1
#
_cell.length_a   1.000
_cell.length_b   1.000
_cell.length_c   1.000
_cell.angle_alpha   90.00
_cell.angle_beta   90.00
_cell.angle_gamma   90.00
#
_symmetry.space_group_name_H-M   'P 1'
#
loop_
_entity.id
_entity.type
_entity.pdbx_description
1 polymer ?
#
loop_
_entity_poly.entity_id
_entity_poly.type
_entity_poly.pdbx_seq_one_letter_code
_entity_poly.pdbx_strand_id
1 'polypeptide(L)'
;MQEYDENIAKRVQRLFDGLQINRPVWRFNAFYYEDPNLFQPRSVNQPRKKPAPNQVNYFRSERQTLVKLPKTMAIVFGIHTFVIKIQNLEKD
;
A
#
# COMPACT_ATOMS: atom_id res chain seq x y z
N MET A 1 -16.64 -7.06 0.27
CA MET A 1 -15.32 -7.02 0.93
C MET A 1 -15.30 -8.18 1.90
N GLN A 2 -14.27 -9.02 1.90
CA GLN A 2 -14.16 -10.04 2.95
C GLN A 2 -13.93 -9.28 4.26
N GLU A 3 -14.78 -9.52 5.26
CA GLU A 3 -14.73 -8.82 6.53
C GLU A 3 -13.45 -9.17 7.27
N TYR A 4 -12.85 -8.20 7.96
CA TYR A 4 -11.65 -8.43 8.76
C TYR A 4 -12.05 -9.23 10.00
N ASP A 5 -11.88 -10.55 9.93
CA ASP A 5 -12.30 -11.47 10.98
C ASP A 5 -11.17 -11.74 12.01
N GLU A 6 -11.51 -12.49 13.05
CA GLU A 6 -10.54 -12.88 14.09
C GLU A 6 -9.38 -13.72 13.55
N ASN A 7 -9.60 -14.49 12.47
CA ASN A 7 -8.56 -15.32 11.88
C ASN A 7 -7.51 -14.46 11.17
N ILE A 8 -7.95 -13.44 10.43
CA ILE A 8 -7.08 -12.43 9.83
C ILE A 8 -6.35 -11.67 10.95
N ALA A 9 -7.06 -11.24 11.99
CA ALA A 9 -6.46 -10.55 13.14
C ALA A 9 -5.30 -11.34 13.77
N LYS A 10 -5.49 -12.64 14.01
CA LYS A 10 -4.45 -13.53 14.55
C LYS A 10 -3.23 -13.63 13.63
N ARG A 11 -3.42 -13.68 12.31
CA ARG A 11 -2.31 -13.74 11.34
C ARG A 11 -1.53 -12.43 11.29
N VAL A 12 -2.25 -11.30 11.33
CA VAL A 12 -1.66 -9.96 11.38
C VAL A 12 -0.86 -9.78 12.68
N GLN A 13 -1.39 -10.21 13.82
CA GLN A 13 -0.67 -10.14 15.10
C GLN A 13 0.63 -10.95 15.05
N ARG A 14 0.58 -12.20 14.56
CA ARG A 14 1.78 -13.05 14.41
C ARG A 14 2.85 -12.44 13.51
N LEU A 15 2.44 -11.75 12.44
CA LEU A 15 3.38 -11.02 11.59
C LEU A 15 4.12 -9.95 12.40
N PHE A 16 3.40 -9.12 13.16
CA PHE A 16 4.00 -8.05 13.97
C PHE A 16 4.86 -8.58 15.12
N ASP A 17 4.41 -9.64 15.81
CA ASP A 17 5.18 -10.30 16.88
C ASP A 17 6.49 -10.87 16.34
N GLY A 18 6.46 -11.43 15.13
CA GLY A 18 7.60 -12.05 14.45
C GLY A 18 8.61 -11.08 13.85
N LEU A 19 8.29 -9.79 13.69
CA LEU A 19 9.20 -8.80 13.12
C LEU A 19 10.48 -8.68 13.95
N GLN A 20 11.63 -8.78 13.26
CA GLN A 20 12.95 -8.66 13.85
C GLN A 20 13.61 -7.34 13.48
N ILE A 21 14.44 -6.82 14.39
CA ILE A 21 15.32 -5.69 14.09
C ILE A 21 16.25 -6.10 12.93
N ASN A 22 16.56 -5.15 12.05
CA ASN A 22 17.40 -5.35 10.85
C ASN A 22 16.86 -6.37 9.84
N ARG A 23 15.60 -6.82 9.97
CA ARG A 23 14.91 -7.65 8.97
C ARG A 23 13.58 -7.02 8.57
N PRO A 24 13.62 -5.86 7.87
CA PRO A 24 12.40 -5.22 7.41
C PRO A 24 11.69 -6.10 6.39
N VAL A 25 10.35 -6.08 6.42
CA VAL A 25 9.53 -6.71 5.38
C VAL A 25 8.86 -5.63 4.56
N TRP A 26 8.55 -5.96 3.31
CA TRP A 26 7.83 -5.05 2.44
C TRP A 26 6.87 -5.80 1.54
N ARG A 27 5.86 -5.07 1.08
CA ARG A 27 4.96 -5.47 -0.01
C ARG A 27 4.71 -4.27 -0.90
N PHE A 28 4.05 -4.49 -2.02
CA PHE A 28 3.51 -3.39 -2.80
C PHE A 28 2.03 -3.61 -3.11
N ASN A 29 1.33 -2.50 -3.29
CA ASN A 29 0.06 -2.48 -4.01
C ASN A 29 0.26 -1.64 -5.27
N ALA A 30 -0.52 -1.91 -6.31
CA ALA A 30 -0.45 -1.14 -7.53
C ALA A 30 -1.81 -1.09 -8.22
N PHE A 31 -2.20 0.09 -8.68
CA PHE A 31 -3.46 0.30 -9.39
C PHE A 31 -3.33 1.42 -10.42
N TYR A 32 -4.21 1.40 -11.41
CA TYR A 32 -4.33 2.47 -12.39
C TYR A 32 -5.19 3.63 -11.87
N TYR A 33 -4.82 4.86 -12.23
CA TYR A 33 -5.41 6.13 -11.81
C TYR A 33 -5.61 7.09 -12.98
N GLU A 34 -6.64 7.93 -12.88
CA GLU A 34 -6.94 9.01 -13.83
C GLU A 34 -6.14 10.28 -13.49
N ASP A 35 -5.93 10.53 -12.19
CA ASP A 35 -5.33 11.74 -11.62
C ASP A 35 -3.99 11.42 -10.93
N PRO A 36 -2.90 12.17 -11.23
CA PRO A 36 -1.59 11.97 -10.62
C PRO A 36 -1.42 12.54 -9.20
N ASN A 37 -2.38 13.33 -8.70
CA ASN A 37 -2.27 14.01 -7.41
C ASN A 37 -1.96 13.03 -6.28
N LEU A 38 -0.97 13.35 -5.45
CA LEU A 38 -0.59 12.49 -4.33
C LEU A 38 -1.63 12.52 -3.21
N PHE A 39 -2.18 13.71 -2.94
CA PHE A 39 -3.17 13.94 -1.89
C PHE A 39 -4.57 13.53 -2.36
N GLN A 40 -4.98 12.32 -2.00
CA GLN A 40 -6.30 11.77 -2.33
C GLN A 40 -7.03 11.27 -1.09
N PRO A 41 -7.27 12.12 -0.06
CA PRO A 41 -8.04 11.70 1.10
C PRO A 41 -9.45 11.28 0.67
N ARG A 42 -9.92 10.16 1.21
CA ARG A 42 -11.28 9.65 0.97
C ARG A 42 -11.87 9.24 2.30
N SER A 43 -13.16 9.54 2.49
CA SER A 43 -13.93 8.95 3.58
C SER A 43 -14.08 7.45 3.34
N VAL A 44 -14.12 6.65 4.42
CA VAL A 44 -14.42 5.21 4.35
C VAL A 44 -15.77 4.95 3.67
N ASN A 45 -16.71 5.89 3.78
CA ASN A 45 -18.05 5.81 3.18
C ASN A 45 -18.09 6.29 1.72
N GLN A 46 -16.95 6.69 1.16
CA GLN A 46 -16.82 7.15 -0.23
C GLN A 46 -15.81 6.27 -0.96
N PRO A 47 -16.19 5.02 -1.28
CA PRO A 47 -15.28 4.08 -1.92
C PRO A 47 -14.83 4.61 -3.28
N ARG A 48 -13.58 4.28 -3.64
CA ARG A 48 -12.99 4.65 -4.92
C ARG A 48 -13.84 4.08 -6.07
N LYS A 49 -14.25 4.96 -7.00
CA LYS A 49 -14.77 4.53 -8.31
C LYS A 49 -13.61 3.94 -9.11
N LYS A 50 -13.80 2.75 -9.69
CA LYS A 50 -12.84 2.20 -10.64
C LYS A 50 -12.81 3.12 -11.86
N PRO A 51 -11.62 3.52 -12.33
CA PRO A 51 -11.53 4.36 -13.50
C PRO A 51 -12.05 3.63 -14.74
N ALA A 52 -12.64 4.38 -15.67
CA ALA A 52 -13.03 3.81 -16.96
C ALA A 52 -11.76 3.34 -17.71
N PRO A 53 -11.81 2.25 -18.50
CA PRO A 53 -10.63 1.71 -19.18
C PRO A 53 -9.89 2.71 -20.09
N ASN A 54 -10.59 3.73 -20.60
CA ASN A 54 -10.05 4.79 -21.46
C ASN A 54 -9.60 6.04 -20.68
N GLN A 55 -9.68 6.06 -19.35
CA GLN A 55 -9.33 7.21 -18.51
C GLN A 55 -8.12 6.94 -17.59
N VAL A 56 -7.50 5.77 -17.70
CA VAL A 56 -6.29 5.44 -16.93
C VAL A 56 -5.06 6.05 -17.60
N ASN A 57 -4.50 7.10 -16.99
CA ASN A 57 -3.32 7.80 -17.50
C ASN A 57 -2.07 7.54 -16.64
N TYR A 58 -2.28 7.10 -15.40
CA TYR A 58 -1.23 6.94 -14.41
C TYR A 58 -1.27 5.55 -13.79
N PHE A 59 -0.08 5.03 -13.52
CA PHE A 59 0.14 3.88 -12.67
C PHE A 59 0.62 4.38 -11.32
N ARG A 60 -0.10 4.01 -10.26
CA ARG A 60 0.26 4.33 -8.89
C ARG A 60 0.61 3.06 -8.15
N SER A 61 1.80 3.02 -7.57
CA SER A 61 2.28 1.91 -6.75
C SER A 61 2.69 2.42 -5.38
N GLU A 62 2.38 1.67 -4.33
CA GLU A 62 2.84 1.97 -2.99
C GLU A 62 3.77 0.89 -2.51
N ARG A 63 5.04 1.24 -2.27
CA ARG A 63 5.96 0.39 -1.52
C ARG A 63 5.64 0.56 -0.04
N GLN A 64 5.10 -0.49 0.55
CA GLN A 64 4.67 -0.55 1.93
C GLN A 64 5.72 -1.33 2.74
N THR A 65 6.28 -0.72 3.78
CA THR A 65 7.36 -1.31 4.57
C THR A 65 6.98 -1.39 6.04
N LEU A 66 7.35 -2.48 6.71
CA LEU A 66 7.30 -2.60 8.16
C LEU A 66 8.72 -2.73 8.72
N VAL A 67 9.10 -1.78 9.57
CA VAL A 67 10.44 -1.70 10.16
C VAL A 67 10.32 -1.63 11.67
N LYS A 68 10.95 -2.57 12.38
CA LYS A 68 11.01 -2.58 13.85
C LYS A 68 12.22 -1.79 14.33
N LEU A 69 11.99 -0.75 15.15
CA LEU A 69 13.04 0.13 15.64
C LEU A 69 13.80 -0.50 16.82
N PRO A 70 15.14 -0.44 16.86
CA PRO A 70 15.93 -1.17 17.85
C PRO A 70 15.82 -0.63 19.28
N LYS A 71 15.54 0.67 19.47
CA LYS A 71 15.48 1.30 20.79
C LYS A 71 14.08 1.26 21.41
N THR A 72 13.07 1.61 20.62
CA THR A 72 11.69 1.76 21.10
C THR A 72 10.84 0.51 20.87
N MET A 73 11.32 -0.43 20.05
CA MET A 73 10.58 -1.61 19.59
C MET A 73 9.30 -1.31 18.81
N ALA A 74 9.00 -0.02 18.57
CA ALA A 74 7.90 0.42 17.72
C ALA A 74 8.09 -0.10 16.29
N ILE A 75 6.97 -0.38 15.63
CA ILE A 75 6.93 -0.78 14.23
C ILE A 75 6.52 0.45 13.41
N VAL A 76 7.40 0.90 12.53
CA VAL A 76 7.12 1.96 11.58
C VAL A 76 6.49 1.34 10.34
N PHE A 77 5.25 1.74 10.03
CA PHE A 77 4.62 1.47 8.75
C PHE A 77 4.90 2.62 7.78
N GLY A 78 5.81 2.38 6.85
CA GLY A 78 6.18 3.33 5.81
C GLY A 78 5.39 3.07 4.53
N ILE A 79 4.92 4.14 3.89
CA ILE A 79 4.29 4.08 2.57
C ILE A 79 5.01 5.07 1.67
N HIS A 80 5.69 4.54 0.65
CA HIS A 80 6.27 5.36 -0.41
C HIS A 80 5.45 5.20 -1.68
N THR A 81 4.82 6.30 -2.13
CA THR A 81 3.97 6.30 -3.32
C THR A 81 4.77 6.71 -4.55
N PHE A 82 4.75 5.86 -5.56
CA PHE A 82 5.18 6.15 -6.92
C PHE A 82 3.97 6.46 -7.79
N VAL A 83 4.06 7.49 -8.62
CA VAL A 83 3.06 7.82 -9.65
C VAL A 83 3.80 8.03 -10.97
N ILE A 84 3.48 7.22 -11.97
CA ILE A 84 4.15 7.24 -13.27
C ILE A 84 3.07 7.34 -14.36
N LYS A 85 3.33 8.11 -15.42
CA LYS A 85 2.46 8.10 -16.61
C LYS A 85 2.56 6.72 -17.28
N ILE A 86 1.44 6.12 -17.65
CA ILE A 86 1.44 4.76 -18.23
C ILE A 86 2.30 4.69 -19.49
N GLN A 87 2.34 5.76 -20.30
CA GLN A 87 3.18 5.83 -21.50
C GLN A 87 4.70 5.69 -21.22
N ASN A 88 5.13 5.93 -19.97
CA ASN A 88 6.52 5.80 -19.53
C ASN A 88 6.79 4.44 -18.85
N LEU A 89 5.80 3.55 -18.78
CA LEU A 89 6.03 2.17 -18.33
C LEU A 89 6.64 1.40 -19.50
N GLU A 90 7.89 0.98 -19.34
CA GLU A 90 8.51 0.01 -20.23
C GLU A 90 7.80 -1.34 -20.06
N LYS A 91 7.59 -2.04 -21.18
CA LYS A 91 7.18 -3.44 -21.14
C LYS A 91 8.44 -4.29 -21.10
N ASP A 92 8.66 -4.97 -19.99
CA ASP A 92 9.55 -6.13 -19.94
C ASP A 92 8.99 -7.28 -20.82
#